data_AF-A0A917NEM7-F1
#
_entry.id   AF-A0A917NEM7-F1
#
_cell.length_a   1.000
_cell.length_b   1.000
_cell.length_c   1.000
_cell.angle_alpha   90.00
_cell.angle_beta   90.00
_cell.angle_gamma   90.00
#
_symmetry.space_group_name_H-M   'P 1'
#
loop_
_entity.id
_entity.type
_entity.pdbx_description
1 polymer ?
#
loop_
_entity_poly.entity_id
_entity_poly.type
_entity_poly.pdbx_seq_one_letter_code
_entity_poly.pdbx_strand_id
1 'polypeptide(L)'
;MDGIWVHVLVAFVAGASGAGVMSAVISTRSRRTAPPSPAAQPVPAQVPDQWWHDVQRCEQAVYRAARAVEAVSSEQARHGLQTVVRRMDAELPNVRALAEVGRGVAVGSSRDEAVLRRLQGQLDDAAARFGMVTDHVLEVVVQLVADPDLSRVHEQVTVLREQFPLLRPMSAVFGPEPGSAPARALQRAA
;
A
#
# COMPACT_ATOMS: atom_id res chain seq x y z
N MET A 1 38.75 14.00 -9.30
CA MET A 1 38.20 13.79 -7.93
C MET A 1 37.00 12.87 -8.09
N ASP A 2 37.24 11.62 -8.50
CA ASP A 2 36.19 10.77 -9.08
C ASP A 2 36.44 9.33 -8.61
N GLY A 3 35.51 8.77 -7.85
CA GLY A 3 35.60 7.36 -7.42
C GLY A 3 34.92 7.03 -6.09
N ILE A 4 34.79 8.00 -5.17
CA ILE A 4 34.23 7.72 -3.83
C ILE A 4 32.70 7.64 -3.85
N TRP A 5 32.03 8.43 -4.70
CA TRP A 5 30.57 8.46 -4.78
C TRP A 5 29.94 7.19 -5.37
N VAL A 6 30.64 6.49 -6.26
CA VAL A 6 30.13 5.25 -6.87
C VAL A 6 30.17 4.09 -5.87
N HIS A 7 31.14 4.05 -4.96
CA HIS A 7 31.23 2.99 -3.95
C HIS A 7 30.21 3.13 -2.82
N VAL A 8 29.80 4.36 -2.46
CA VAL A 8 28.74 4.59 -1.47
C VAL A 8 27.37 4.15 -2.01
N LEU A 9 27.13 4.33 -3.31
CA LEU A 9 25.87 3.92 -3.94
C LEU A 9 25.75 2.39 -4.05
N VAL A 10 26.84 1.68 -4.35
CA VAL A 10 26.87 0.21 -4.44
C VAL A 10 26.81 -0.45 -3.05
N ALA A 11 27.41 0.16 -2.02
CA ALA A 11 27.34 -0.35 -0.65
C ALA A 11 25.93 -0.26 -0.04
N PHE A 12 25.10 0.69 -0.48
CA PHE A 12 23.72 0.83 0.02
C PHE A 12 22.73 -0.16 -0.62
N VAL A 13 23.02 -0.63 -1.84
CA VAL A 13 22.18 -1.60 -2.57
C VAL A 13 22.54 -3.06 -2.24
N ALA A 14 23.73 -3.31 -1.68
CA ALA A 14 24.17 -4.65 -1.24
C ALA A 14 23.90 -4.95 0.26
N GLY A 15 23.26 -4.04 0.99
CA GLY A 15 23.06 -4.12 2.45
C GLY A 15 21.83 -4.89 2.93
N ALA A 16 21.39 -5.92 2.20
CA ALA A 16 20.29 -6.79 2.64
C ALA A 16 20.47 -8.25 2.17
N SER A 17 21.36 -8.98 2.84
CA SER A 17 21.36 -10.46 3.00
C SER A 17 22.63 -10.79 3.81
N GLY A 18 22.58 -11.11 5.10
CA GLY A 18 21.95 -12.28 5.70
C GLY A 18 23.06 -13.26 6.13
N ALA A 19 23.22 -13.53 7.44
CA ALA A 19 23.69 -14.80 8.02
C ALA A 19 24.25 -14.64 9.45
N GLY A 20 23.75 -15.48 10.36
CA GLY A 20 24.44 -15.97 11.57
C GLY A 20 24.52 -14.98 12.73
N VAL A 21 24.30 -15.35 13.99
CA VAL A 21 24.72 -16.61 14.62
C VAL A 21 23.77 -16.89 15.79
N MET A 22 23.28 -18.14 15.85
CA MET A 22 22.78 -18.72 17.10
C MET A 22 23.88 -18.61 18.16
N SER A 23 23.65 -17.84 19.22
CA SER A 23 24.39 -18.01 20.47
C SER A 23 23.39 -18.36 21.56
N ALA A 24 23.18 -19.65 21.73
CA ALA A 24 22.72 -20.23 22.97
C ALA A 24 23.78 -19.94 24.03
N VAL A 25 23.50 -19.02 24.94
CA VAL A 25 24.26 -18.84 26.17
C VAL A 25 23.42 -19.40 27.30
N ILE A 26 23.62 -20.69 27.56
CA ILE A 26 23.43 -21.26 28.89
C ILE A 26 24.51 -20.64 29.77
N SER A 27 24.13 -19.62 30.53
CA SER A 27 24.94 -19.13 31.65
C SER A 27 24.14 -19.29 32.93
N THR A 28 24.46 -20.40 33.57
CA THR A 28 24.15 -20.81 34.93
C THR A 28 24.30 -19.70 35.98
N ARG A 29 23.37 -19.71 36.94
CA ARG A 29 23.54 -19.28 38.35
C ARG A 29 24.22 -17.94 38.58
N SER A 30 23.39 -16.92 38.80
CA SER A 30 23.70 -15.93 39.83
C SER A 30 22.46 -15.71 40.70
N ARG A 31 22.45 -16.37 41.86
CA ARG A 31 21.58 -16.03 43.00
C ARG A 31 21.88 -14.58 43.36
N ARG A 32 21.03 -13.65 42.92
CA ARG A 32 20.86 -12.36 43.57
C ARG A 32 19.38 -12.18 43.86
N THR A 33 19.08 -12.25 45.15
CA THR A 33 17.80 -11.91 45.76
C THR A 33 17.47 -10.47 45.39
N ALA A 34 16.60 -10.30 44.40
CA ALA A 34 16.00 -9.01 44.05
C ALA A 34 14.61 -8.91 44.72
N PRO A 35 14.22 -7.74 45.25
CA PRO A 35 12.91 -7.53 45.89
C PRO A 35 11.76 -7.79 44.90
N PRO A 36 10.57 -8.20 45.38
CA PRO A 36 9.44 -8.53 44.52
C PRO A 36 9.05 -7.30 43.69
N SER A 37 9.33 -7.39 42.38
CA SER A 37 8.84 -6.43 41.40
C SER A 37 7.31 -6.53 41.33
N PRO A 38 6.56 -5.41 41.39
CA PRO A 38 5.11 -5.46 41.24
C PRO A 38 4.78 -6.06 39.88
N ALA A 39 3.93 -7.08 39.89
CA ALA A 39 3.48 -7.79 38.70
C ALA A 39 3.01 -6.77 37.65
N ALA A 40 3.76 -6.66 36.55
CA ALA A 40 3.34 -5.90 35.39
C ALA A 40 2.02 -6.51 34.91
N GLN A 41 0.93 -5.76 35.05
CA GLN A 41 -0.33 -6.16 34.46
C GLN A 41 -0.13 -6.30 32.95
N PRO A 42 -0.56 -7.41 32.32
CA PRO A 42 -0.47 -7.55 30.88
C PRO A 42 -1.34 -6.46 30.26
N VAL A 43 -0.70 -5.46 29.63
CA VAL A 43 -1.40 -4.49 28.79
C VAL A 43 -2.08 -5.29 27.69
N PRO A 44 -3.41 -5.21 27.52
CA PRO A 44 -4.07 -5.90 26.43
C PRO A 44 -3.44 -5.44 25.12
N ALA A 45 -2.93 -6.38 24.33
CA ALA A 45 -2.42 -6.09 23.00
C ALA A 45 -3.58 -5.47 22.21
N GLN A 46 -3.48 -4.17 21.92
CA GLN A 46 -4.42 -3.50 21.04
C GLN A 46 -4.26 -4.14 19.66
N VAL A 47 -5.28 -4.90 19.23
CA VAL A 47 -5.32 -5.45 17.89
C VAL A 47 -5.25 -4.28 16.92
N PRO A 48 -4.27 -4.23 16.00
CA PRO A 48 -4.16 -3.15 15.04
C PRO A 48 -5.47 -2.97 14.29
N ASP A 49 -5.91 -1.72 14.11
CA ASP A 49 -7.11 -1.42 13.34
C ASP A 49 -6.86 -1.78 11.87
N GLN A 50 -7.37 -2.94 11.46
CA GLN A 50 -7.20 -3.50 10.12
C GLN A 50 -7.65 -2.54 9.02
N TRP A 51 -8.63 -1.66 9.30
CA TRP A 51 -9.14 -0.69 8.32
C TRP A 51 -8.10 0.37 7.99
N TRP A 52 -7.31 0.79 8.98
CA TRP A 52 -6.24 1.77 8.76
C TRP A 52 -4.98 1.15 8.17
N HIS A 53 -4.74 -0.15 8.36
CA HIS A 53 -3.59 -0.82 7.78
C HIS A 53 -3.54 -0.65 6.24
N ASP A 54 -4.64 -0.86 5.55
CA ASP A 54 -4.67 -0.76 4.07
C ASP A 54 -4.59 0.68 3.57
N VAL A 55 -5.14 1.63 4.34
CA VAL A 55 -4.94 3.07 4.10
C VAL A 55 -3.46 3.43 4.20
N GLN A 56 -2.79 2.98 5.27
CA GLN A 56 -1.36 3.24 5.47
C GLN A 56 -0.51 2.62 4.35
N ARG A 57 -0.88 1.46 3.83
CA ARG A 57 -0.24 0.87 2.64
C ARG A 57 -0.39 1.76 1.41
N CYS A 58 -1.57 2.30 1.15
CA CYS A 58 -1.81 3.23 0.05
C CYS A 58 -0.97 4.52 0.22
N GLU A 59 -1.00 5.13 1.40
CA GLU A 59 -0.22 6.34 1.71
C GLU A 59 1.28 6.11 1.52
N GLN A 60 1.79 4.97 2.00
CA GLN A 60 3.18 4.60 1.84
C GLN A 60 3.56 4.38 0.36
N ALA A 61 2.66 3.79 -0.43
CA ALA A 61 2.86 3.61 -1.87
C ALA A 61 3.00 4.96 -2.59
N VAL A 62 2.11 5.93 -2.31
CA VAL A 62 2.20 7.30 -2.85
C VAL A 62 3.49 7.98 -2.42
N TYR A 63 3.85 7.88 -1.14
CA TYR A 63 5.08 8.47 -0.62
C TYR A 63 6.33 7.92 -1.33
N ARG A 64 6.41 6.60 -1.53
CA ARG A 64 7.53 5.95 -2.25
C ARG A 64 7.62 6.43 -3.69
N ALA A 65 6.49 6.49 -4.40
CA ALA A 65 6.44 6.99 -5.77
C ALA A 65 6.91 8.45 -5.83
N ALA A 66 6.42 9.32 -4.94
CA ALA A 66 6.84 10.73 -4.86
C ALA A 66 8.36 10.85 -4.65
N ARG A 67 8.93 10.09 -3.70
CA ARG A 67 10.37 10.10 -3.42
C ARG A 67 11.20 9.62 -4.61
N ALA A 68 10.74 8.61 -5.33
CA ALA A 68 11.42 8.13 -6.54
C ALA A 68 11.42 9.20 -7.65
N VAL A 69 10.27 9.85 -7.86
CA VAL A 69 10.14 10.90 -8.89
C VAL A 69 11.00 12.12 -8.59
N GLU A 70 11.15 12.51 -7.32
CA GLU A 70 12.04 13.62 -6.94
C GLU A 70 13.54 13.33 -7.20
N ALA A 71 13.93 12.06 -7.35
CA ALA A 71 15.30 11.70 -7.71
C ALA A 71 15.60 11.84 -9.22
N VAL A 72 14.58 12.11 -10.06
CA VAL A 72 14.74 12.25 -11.51
C VAL A 72 15.35 13.62 -11.85
N SER A 73 16.50 13.60 -12.54
CA SER A 73 17.23 14.82 -12.92
C SER A 73 16.57 15.60 -14.06
N SER A 74 15.88 14.92 -14.99
CA SER A 74 15.15 15.56 -16.08
C SER A 74 13.88 16.23 -15.58
N GLU A 75 13.79 17.55 -15.71
CA GLU A 75 12.60 18.31 -15.27
C GLU A 75 11.33 17.87 -16.01
N GLN A 76 11.43 17.62 -17.32
CA GLN A 76 10.29 17.23 -18.13
C GLN A 76 9.75 15.86 -17.73
N ALA A 77 10.63 14.87 -17.57
CA ALA A 77 10.23 13.52 -17.13
C ALA A 77 9.65 13.55 -15.70
N ARG A 78 10.31 14.27 -14.79
CA ARG A 78 9.85 14.50 -13.43
C ARG A 78 8.46 15.13 -13.41
N HIS A 79 8.18 16.15 -14.22
CA HIS A 79 6.87 16.79 -14.28
C HIS A 79 5.76 15.84 -14.76
N GLY A 80 6.06 14.99 -15.76
CA GLY A 80 5.15 13.95 -16.23
C GLY A 80 4.79 12.97 -15.12
N LEU A 81 5.80 12.41 -14.46
CA LEU A 81 5.62 11.45 -13.37
C LEU A 81 4.96 12.07 -12.12
N GLN A 82 5.28 13.33 -11.79
CA GLN A 82 4.63 14.06 -10.70
C GLN A 82 3.12 14.19 -10.93
N THR A 83 2.67 14.25 -12.19
CA THR A 83 1.24 14.28 -12.50
C THR A 83 0.55 12.96 -12.15
N VAL A 84 1.23 11.82 -12.32
CA VAL A 84 0.74 10.51 -11.86
C VAL A 84 0.66 10.49 -10.34
N VAL A 85 1.74 10.88 -9.65
CA VAL A 85 1.79 10.91 -8.17
C VAL A 85 0.70 11.82 -7.59
N ARG A 86 0.49 13.01 -8.16
CA ARG A 86 -0.61 13.92 -7.76
C ARG A 86 -1.97 13.26 -7.91
N ARG A 87 -2.17 12.45 -8.95
CA ARG A 87 -3.43 11.73 -9.15
C ARG A 87 -3.60 10.57 -8.17
N MET A 88 -2.51 9.89 -7.78
CA MET A 88 -2.57 8.90 -6.69
C MET A 88 -2.92 9.55 -5.36
N ASP A 89 -2.29 10.68 -5.03
CA ASP A 89 -2.54 11.43 -3.79
C ASP A 89 -4.00 11.91 -3.70
N ALA A 90 -4.57 12.36 -4.82
CA ALA A 90 -5.97 12.77 -4.91
C ALA A 90 -6.98 11.63 -4.62
N GLU A 91 -6.58 10.37 -4.73
CA GLU A 91 -7.43 9.22 -4.41
C GLU A 91 -7.35 8.82 -2.92
N LEU A 92 -6.32 9.25 -2.17
CA LEU A 92 -6.17 8.90 -0.75
C LEU A 92 -7.35 9.31 0.14
N PRO A 93 -7.96 10.50 -0.01
CA PRO A 93 -9.16 10.86 0.74
C PRO A 93 -10.31 9.88 0.53
N ASN A 94 -10.47 9.32 -0.68
CA ASN A 94 -11.50 8.33 -0.97
C ASN A 94 -11.21 7.00 -0.26
N VAL A 95 -9.94 6.58 -0.21
CA VAL A 95 -9.52 5.38 0.55
C VAL A 95 -9.82 5.56 2.04
N ARG A 96 -9.49 6.73 2.61
CA ARG A 96 -9.76 7.06 4.02
C ARG A 96 -11.26 7.04 4.32
N ALA A 97 -12.07 7.68 3.48
CA ALA A 97 -13.52 7.67 3.63
C ALA A 97 -14.10 6.25 3.61
N LEU A 98 -13.59 5.38 2.73
CA LEU A 98 -14.01 3.99 2.65
C LEU A 98 -13.66 3.20 3.94
N ALA A 99 -12.46 3.41 4.48
CA ALA A 99 -12.02 2.80 5.73
C ALA A 99 -12.84 3.29 6.94
N GLU A 100 -13.16 4.59 7.00
CA GLU A 100 -14.03 5.16 8.03
C GLU A 100 -15.44 4.54 7.99
N VAL A 101 -16.00 4.38 6.78
CA VAL A 101 -17.29 3.70 6.60
C VAL A 101 -17.22 2.25 7.07
N GLY A 102 -16.20 1.49 6.66
CA GLY A 102 -16.00 0.11 7.10
C GLY A 102 -15.89 -0.01 8.62
N ARG A 103 -15.12 0.87 9.26
CA ARG A 103 -15.00 0.95 10.72
C ARG A 103 -16.34 1.28 11.38
N GLY A 104 -17.10 2.22 10.83
CA GLY A 104 -18.42 2.59 11.35
C GLY A 104 -19.42 1.44 11.29
N VAL A 105 -19.46 0.69 10.18
CA VAL A 105 -20.32 -0.48 10.02
C VAL A 105 -19.91 -1.60 10.99
N ALA A 106 -18.61 -1.82 11.20
CA ALA A 106 -18.11 -2.87 12.09
C ALA A 106 -18.50 -2.65 13.56
N VAL A 107 -18.65 -1.40 14.00
CA VAL A 107 -19.10 -1.05 15.36
C VAL A 107 -20.63 -1.16 15.51
N GLY A 108 -21.38 -0.98 14.41
CA GLY A 108 -22.83 -0.81 14.43
C GLY A 108 -23.66 -2.10 14.46
N SER A 109 -23.24 -3.18 13.80
CA SER A 109 -24.01 -4.45 13.80
C SER A 109 -23.22 -5.64 13.23
N SER A 110 -23.41 -6.84 13.80
CA SER A 110 -22.87 -8.11 13.28
C SER A 110 -23.66 -8.68 12.09
N ARG A 111 -24.77 -8.05 11.68
CA ARG A 111 -25.63 -8.52 10.58
C ARG A 111 -25.12 -8.12 9.20
N ASP A 112 -24.14 -7.21 9.12
CA ASP A 112 -23.64 -6.64 7.87
C ASP A 112 -22.31 -7.26 7.42
N GLU A 113 -22.01 -8.50 7.84
CA GLU A 113 -20.77 -9.23 7.54
C GLU A 113 -20.45 -9.33 6.04
N ALA A 114 -21.48 -9.42 5.19
CA ALA A 114 -21.29 -9.43 3.74
C ALA A 114 -20.82 -8.06 3.21
N VAL A 115 -21.35 -6.96 3.75
CA VAL A 115 -20.96 -5.60 3.39
C VAL A 115 -19.56 -5.30 3.91
N LEU A 116 -19.25 -5.70 5.14
CA LEU A 116 -17.92 -5.58 5.73
C LEU A 116 -16.86 -6.29 4.90
N ARG A 117 -17.12 -7.53 4.47
CA ARG A 117 -16.19 -8.27 3.58
C ARG A 117 -16.00 -7.59 2.23
N ARG A 118 -17.05 -7.01 1.63
CA ARG A 118 -16.92 -6.26 0.37
C ARG A 118 -16.10 -4.97 0.54
N LEU A 119 -16.35 -4.22 1.61
CA LEU A 119 -15.59 -3.01 1.94
C LEU A 119 -14.11 -3.33 2.15
N GLN A 120 -13.83 -4.38 2.91
CA GLN A 120 -12.45 -4.81 3.17
C GLN A 120 -11.76 -5.34 1.91
N GLY A 121 -12.46 -6.16 1.10
CA GLY A 121 -11.92 -6.62 -0.18
C GLY A 121 -11.66 -5.47 -1.18
N GLN A 122 -12.46 -4.40 -1.12
CA GLN A 122 -12.21 -3.22 -1.95
C GLN A 122 -10.99 -2.42 -1.47
N LEU A 123 -10.78 -2.28 -0.15
CA LEU A 123 -9.57 -1.63 0.40
C LEU A 123 -8.31 -2.41 0.06
N ASP A 124 -8.34 -3.75 0.12
CA ASP A 124 -7.21 -4.59 -0.26
C ASP A 124 -6.92 -4.50 -1.77
N ASP A 125 -7.95 -4.55 -2.63
CA ASP A 125 -7.80 -4.32 -4.08
C ASP A 125 -7.22 -2.92 -4.37
N ALA A 126 -7.65 -1.90 -3.63
CA ALA A 126 -7.09 -0.56 -3.72
C ALA A 126 -5.60 -0.55 -3.36
N ALA A 127 -5.23 -1.11 -2.20
CA ALA A 127 -3.85 -1.18 -1.75
C ALA A 127 -2.95 -1.92 -2.75
N ALA A 128 -3.45 -3.01 -3.36
CA ALA A 128 -2.76 -3.72 -4.42
C ALA A 128 -2.54 -2.85 -5.66
N ARG A 129 -3.56 -2.11 -6.11
CA ARG A 129 -3.46 -1.21 -7.27
C ARG A 129 -2.51 -0.04 -7.04
N PHE A 130 -2.56 0.58 -5.87
CA PHE A 130 -1.60 1.61 -5.47
C PHE A 130 -0.17 1.06 -5.50
N GLY A 131 0.04 -0.17 -4.99
CA GLY A 131 1.32 -0.86 -5.06
C GLY A 131 1.81 -1.05 -6.50
N MET A 132 0.96 -1.60 -7.39
CA MET A 132 1.32 -1.82 -8.79
C MET A 132 1.69 -0.53 -9.53
N VAL A 133 0.91 0.55 -9.33
CA VAL A 133 1.20 1.85 -9.95
C VAL A 133 2.53 2.39 -9.43
N THR A 134 2.79 2.30 -8.13
CA THR A 134 4.06 2.69 -7.51
C THR A 134 5.22 1.90 -8.10
N ASP A 135 5.12 0.57 -8.15
CA ASP A 135 6.18 -0.28 -8.72
C ASP A 135 6.50 0.09 -10.16
N HIS A 136 5.47 0.38 -10.97
CA HIS A 136 5.66 0.80 -12.35
C HIS A 136 6.27 2.20 -12.46
N VAL A 137 5.92 3.15 -11.58
CA VAL A 137 6.61 4.45 -11.48
C VAL A 137 8.09 4.26 -11.13
N LEU A 138 8.42 3.38 -10.17
CA LEU A 138 9.81 3.09 -9.82
C LEU A 138 10.57 2.47 -11.00
N GLU A 139 9.94 1.55 -11.73
CA GLU A 139 10.53 0.95 -12.93
C GLU A 139 10.86 2.01 -13.99
N VAL A 140 9.92 2.93 -14.28
CA VAL A 140 10.14 4.04 -15.22
C VAL A 140 11.29 4.94 -14.76
N VAL A 141 11.37 5.25 -13.46
CA VAL A 141 12.49 6.03 -12.90
C VAL A 141 13.83 5.31 -13.09
N VAL A 142 13.89 4.00 -12.83
CA VAL A 142 15.11 3.20 -13.05
C VAL A 142 15.51 3.19 -14.52
N GLN A 143 14.54 3.01 -15.42
CA GLN A 143 14.78 3.04 -16.87
C GLN A 143 15.29 4.40 -17.33
N LEU A 144 14.71 5.49 -16.84
CA LEU A 144 15.15 6.87 -17.10
C LEU A 144 16.60 7.15 -16.70
N VAL A 145 17.03 6.56 -15.58
CA VAL A 145 18.42 6.69 -15.09
C VAL A 145 19.37 5.90 -15.99
N ALA A 146 18.94 4.74 -16.48
CA ALA A 146 19.74 3.88 -17.36
C ALA A 146 19.80 4.41 -18.81
N ASP A 147 18.69 4.92 -19.32
CA ASP A 147 18.52 5.43 -20.68
C ASP A 147 17.50 6.60 -20.69
N PRO A 148 17.97 7.86 -20.84
CA PRO A 148 17.13 9.05 -20.74
C PRO A 148 16.33 9.31 -22.04
N ASP A 149 15.55 8.34 -22.49
CA ASP A 149 14.61 8.50 -23.61
C ASP A 149 13.27 9.11 -23.13
N LEU A 150 13.11 10.41 -23.39
CA LEU A 150 11.93 11.17 -22.98
C LEU A 150 10.65 10.81 -23.75
N SER A 151 10.76 10.29 -24.97
CA SER A 151 9.59 9.89 -25.77
C SER A 151 8.94 8.65 -25.17
N ARG A 152 9.77 7.66 -24.81
CA ARG A 152 9.31 6.43 -24.14
C ARG A 152 8.64 6.72 -22.79
N VAL A 153 9.18 7.68 -22.04
CA VAL A 153 8.63 8.09 -20.75
C VAL A 153 7.26 8.73 -20.90
N HIS A 154 7.04 9.50 -21.96
CA HIS A 154 5.74 10.10 -22.23
C HIS A 154 4.67 9.03 -22.48
N GLU A 155 4.99 7.98 -23.25
CA GLU A 155 4.10 6.84 -23.45
C GLU A 155 3.82 6.11 -22.12
N GLN A 156 4.85 5.83 -21.32
CA GLN A 156 4.69 5.17 -20.02
C GLN A 156 3.85 5.98 -19.04
N VAL A 157 4.05 7.31 -18.98
CA VAL A 157 3.21 8.21 -18.19
C VAL A 157 1.76 8.19 -18.67
N THR A 158 1.54 8.08 -19.99
CA THR A 158 0.19 8.01 -20.55
C THR A 158 -0.51 6.72 -20.10
N VAL A 159 0.17 5.57 -20.21
CA VAL A 159 -0.34 4.27 -19.72
C VAL A 159 -0.63 4.32 -18.21
N LEU A 160 0.27 4.90 -17.41
CA LEU A 160 0.05 5.09 -15.97
C LEU A 160 -1.19 5.93 -15.67
N ARG A 161 -1.44 6.98 -16.46
CA ARG A 161 -2.62 7.85 -16.27
C ARG A 161 -3.93 7.17 -16.62
N GLU A 162 -3.92 6.18 -17.50
CA GLU A 162 -5.10 5.39 -17.88
C GLU A 162 -5.51 4.39 -16.81
N GLN A 163 -4.64 4.06 -15.84
CA GLN A 163 -4.96 3.17 -14.74
C GLN A 163 -5.95 3.77 -13.72
N PHE A 164 -6.27 5.06 -13.84
CA PHE A 164 -7.17 5.77 -12.93
C PHE A 164 -8.64 5.72 -13.40
N PRO A 165 -9.60 5.63 -12.46
CA PRO A 165 -9.44 5.65 -11.01
C PRO A 165 -8.96 4.31 -10.42
N LEU A 166 -8.14 4.37 -9.37
CA LEU A 166 -7.63 3.17 -8.69
C LEU A 166 -8.69 2.51 -7.80
N LEU A 167 -9.60 3.31 -7.26
CA LEU A 167 -10.74 2.83 -6.50
C LEU A 167 -11.94 2.59 -7.42
N ARG A 168 -12.64 1.48 -7.16
CA ARG A 168 -13.98 1.29 -7.73
C ARG A 168 -14.93 2.32 -7.13
N PRO A 169 -15.93 2.80 -7.89
CA PRO A 169 -16.94 3.71 -7.37
C PRO A 169 -17.71 3.03 -6.23
N MET A 170 -18.01 3.79 -5.16
CA MET A 170 -18.70 3.28 -3.96
C MET A 170 -20.05 2.63 -4.27
N SER A 171 -20.72 3.03 -5.36
CA SER A 171 -21.95 2.41 -5.85
C SER A 171 -21.79 0.92 -6.17
N ALA A 172 -20.59 0.47 -6.55
CA ALA A 172 -20.30 -0.94 -6.82
C ALA A 172 -20.22 -1.79 -5.54
N VAL A 173 -20.02 -1.17 -4.39
CA VAL A 173 -19.84 -1.83 -3.08
C VAL A 173 -21.18 -2.09 -2.41
N PHE A 174 -22.07 -1.09 -2.50
CA PHE A 174 -23.41 -1.12 -1.93
C PHE A 174 -24.47 -1.63 -2.92
N GLY A 175 -24.09 -1.94 -4.16
CA GLY A 175 -24.97 -2.51 -5.16
C GLY A 175 -25.45 -3.94 -4.81
N PRO A 176 -26.56 -4.41 -5.43
CA PRO A 176 -26.99 -5.80 -5.29
C PRO A 176 -25.89 -6.74 -5.78
N GLU A 177 -25.77 -7.92 -5.15
CA GLU A 177 -24.81 -8.94 -5.58
C GLU A 177 -24.97 -9.21 -7.09
N PRO A 178 -23.88 -9.25 -7.88
CA PRO A 178 -23.93 -9.71 -9.25
C PRO A 178 -24.31 -11.20 -9.25
N GLY A 179 -25.62 -11.47 -9.28
CA GLY A 179 -26.19 -12.80 -9.09
C GLY A 179 -27.55 -12.80 -8.36
N SER A 180 -27.93 -11.71 -7.69
CA SER A 180 -29.23 -11.60 -7.00
C SER A 180 -30.33 -10.96 -7.85
N ALA A 181 -30.14 -10.85 -9.17
CA ALA A 181 -31.25 -10.56 -10.07
C ALA A 181 -32.24 -11.72 -9.98
N PRO A 182 -33.51 -11.50 -9.59
CA PRO A 182 -34.48 -12.58 -9.52
C PRO A 182 -34.69 -13.14 -10.93
N ALA A 183 -34.33 -14.41 -11.12
CA ALA A 183 -34.61 -15.21 -12.31
C ALA A 183 -36.13 -15.41 -12.60
N ARG A 184 -37.01 -14.53 -12.10
CA ARG A 184 -38.47 -14.61 -12.25
C ARG A 184 -39.04 -13.83 -13.44
N ALA A 185 -38.21 -13.21 -14.27
CA ALA A 185 -38.70 -12.40 -15.40
C ALA A 185 -38.96 -13.19 -16.70
N LEU A 186 -38.71 -14.51 -16.77
CA LEU A 186 -38.81 -15.27 -18.04
C LEU A 186 -39.71 -16.52 -17.99
N GLN A 187 -40.77 -16.52 -17.17
CA GLN A 187 -41.71 -17.66 -17.13
C GLN A 187 -43.20 -17.28 -17.19
N ARG A 188 -43.55 -16.12 -17.76
CA ARG A 188 -44.93 -15.81 -18.17
C ARG A 188 -44.96 -15.18 -19.56
N ALA A 189 -44.72 -16.02 -20.55
CA ALA A 189 -45.21 -15.87 -21.91
C ALA A 189 -44.98 -17.20 -22.65
N ALA A 190 -45.78 -18.22 -22.29
CA ALA A 190 -45.98 -19.42 -23.08
C ALA A 190 -47.46 -19.80 -22.94
#